data_AF-A0A3D2YZK5-F1
#
_entry.id   AF-A0A3D2YZK5-F1
#
_cell.length_a   1.000
_cell.length_b   1.000
_cell.length_c   1.000
_cell.angle_alpha   90.00
_cell.angle_beta   90.00
_cell.angle_gamma   90.00
#
_symmetry.space_group_name_H-M   'P 1'
#
loop_
_entity.id
_entity.type
_entity.pdbx_description
1 polymer ?
#
loop_
_entity_poly.entity_id
_entity_poly.type
_entity_poly.pdbx_seq_one_letter_code
_entity_poly.pdbx_strand_id
1 'polypeptide(L)'
;MNRASMTGGRGTTPLADRGPRGRVWKGVAVLGVLAVWAYVLLAGDSGWLNLRRERQQLEGLQSEVARLQAQNDSLRLVLERMANDPDFLEKVAREKLGMIRSGEHLYRIRGSAPQGE
;
A
#
# COMPACT_ATOMS: atom_id res chain seq x y z
N MET A 1 57.48 30.17 -79.54
CA MET A 1 56.09 30.44 -79.13
C MET A 1 55.31 29.13 -79.09
N ASN A 2 54.71 28.79 -77.95
CA ASN A 2 53.34 28.25 -77.91
C ASN A 2 52.81 28.32 -76.46
N ARG A 3 51.77 29.11 -76.24
CA ARG A 3 50.97 29.17 -75.00
C ARG A 3 49.56 28.69 -75.36
N ALA A 4 49.08 27.68 -74.64
CA ALA A 4 47.66 27.32 -74.52
C ALA A 4 47.58 26.51 -73.21
N SER A 5 47.21 27.11 -72.07
CA SER A 5 45.88 27.50 -71.61
C SER A 5 45.54 26.63 -70.40
N MET A 6 45.59 27.29 -69.24
CA MET A 6 45.04 26.85 -67.97
C MET A 6 43.59 26.41 -68.12
N THR A 7 43.24 25.23 -67.59
CA THR A 7 41.89 25.01 -67.06
C THR A 7 42.00 24.18 -65.78
N GLY A 8 41.51 24.76 -64.69
CA GLY A 8 41.59 24.20 -63.35
C GLY A 8 40.72 22.95 -63.21
N GLY A 9 41.36 21.84 -62.84
CA GLY A 9 40.68 20.67 -62.32
C GLY A 9 40.15 20.98 -60.91
N ARG A 10 38.86 21.30 -60.81
CA ARG A 10 38.14 21.39 -59.54
C ARG A 10 38.13 20.01 -58.88
N GLY A 11 38.75 19.89 -57.71
CA GLY A 11 38.52 18.75 -56.82
C GLY A 11 37.04 18.74 -56.41
N THR A 12 36.29 17.76 -56.89
CA THR A 12 34.95 17.47 -56.38
C THR A 12 35.12 16.71 -55.07
N THR A 13 35.10 17.43 -53.95
CA THR A 13 34.89 16.83 -52.64
C THR A 13 33.57 16.06 -52.65
N PRO A 14 33.54 14.77 -52.26
CA PRO A 14 32.28 14.05 -52.11
C PRO A 14 31.52 14.66 -50.94
N LEU A 15 30.34 15.22 -51.23
CA LEU A 15 29.38 15.66 -50.23
C LEU A 15 28.93 14.41 -49.46
N ALA A 16 29.43 14.28 -48.23
CA ALA A 16 29.02 13.23 -47.31
C ALA A 16 27.55 13.45 -46.92
N ASP A 17 26.63 12.81 -47.64
CA ASP A 17 25.23 12.71 -47.29
C ASP A 17 25.08 11.88 -46.01
N ARG A 18 25.13 12.56 -44.86
CA ARG A 18 24.69 11.98 -43.59
C ARG A 18 23.16 11.99 -43.58
N GLY A 19 22.59 10.99 -44.25
CA GLY A 19 21.15 10.84 -44.34
C GLY A 19 20.44 10.86 -42.97
N PRO A 20 19.17 11.31 -42.91
CA PRO A 20 18.43 11.57 -41.67
C PRO A 20 18.21 10.33 -40.79
N ARG A 21 18.47 9.13 -41.34
CA ARG A 21 18.38 7.84 -40.65
C ARG A 21 19.18 7.84 -39.34
N GLY A 22 20.38 8.42 -39.31
CA GLY A 22 21.18 8.50 -38.08
C GLY A 22 20.58 9.38 -36.99
N ARG A 23 19.78 10.39 -37.34
CA ARG A 23 19.11 11.28 -36.38
C ARG A 23 17.88 10.61 -35.78
N VAL A 24 17.12 9.88 -36.60
CA VAL A 24 15.96 9.11 -36.15
C VAL A 24 16.40 8.01 -35.18
N TRP A 25 17.46 7.27 -35.51
CA TRP A 25 17.98 6.21 -34.63
C TRP A 25 18.53 6.76 -33.31
N LYS A 26 19.17 7.94 -33.32
CA LYS A 26 19.56 8.63 -32.09
C LYS A 26 18.34 9.03 -31.25
N GLY A 27 17.29 9.53 -31.88
CA GLY A 27 16.03 9.86 -31.19
C GLY A 27 15.38 8.63 -30.56
N VAL A 28 15.31 7.52 -31.28
CA VAL A 28 14.78 6.24 -30.78
C VAL A 28 15.63 5.71 -29.63
N ALA A 29 16.96 5.81 -29.71
CA ALA A 29 17.86 5.41 -28.63
C ALA A 29 17.63 6.23 -27.35
N VAL A 30 17.50 7.56 -27.47
CA VAL A 30 17.21 8.43 -26.32
C VAL A 30 15.84 8.12 -25.72
N LEU A 31 14.83 7.93 -26.56
CA LEU A 31 13.47 7.58 -26.09
C LEU A 31 13.45 6.23 -25.38
N GLY A 32 14.19 5.24 -25.90
CA GLY A 32 14.33 3.92 -25.29
C GLY A 32 15.01 4.00 -23.92
N VAL A 33 16.09 4.78 -23.80
CA VAL A 33 16.75 5.01 -22.50
C VAL A 33 15.81 5.69 -21.51
N LEU A 34 15.08 6.72 -21.92
CA LEU A 34 14.08 7.38 -21.06
C LEU A 34 12.95 6.44 -20.63
N ALA A 35 12.48 5.57 -21.53
CA ALA A 35 11.46 4.58 -21.20
C ALA A 35 11.97 3.55 -20.19
N VAL A 36 13.21 3.09 -20.31
CA VAL A 36 13.85 2.20 -19.33
C VAL A 36 14.00 2.90 -17.98
N TRP A 37 14.45 4.14 -17.95
CA TRP A 37 14.52 4.93 -16.71
C TRP A 37 13.16 5.13 -16.07
N ALA A 38 12.13 5.48 -16.85
CA ALA A 38 10.76 5.59 -16.36
C ALA A 38 10.26 4.25 -15.81
N TYR A 39 10.52 3.15 -16.51
CA TYR A 39 10.16 1.81 -16.04
C TYR A 39 10.87 1.47 -14.73
N VAL A 40 12.17 1.73 -14.58
CA VAL A 40 12.90 1.48 -13.33
C VAL A 40 12.37 2.34 -12.18
N LEU A 41 12.00 3.59 -12.43
CA LEU A 41 11.42 4.48 -11.41
C LEU A 41 9.99 4.07 -11.00
N LEU A 42 9.21 3.50 -11.93
CA LEU A 42 7.83 3.07 -11.66
C LEU A 42 7.74 1.63 -11.15
N ALA A 43 8.62 0.73 -11.61
CA ALA A 43 8.54 -0.72 -11.44
C ALA A 43 9.74 -1.36 -10.72
N GLY A 44 10.81 -0.63 -10.43
CA GLY A 44 11.92 -1.14 -9.60
C GLY A 44 11.47 -1.39 -8.15
N ASP A 45 12.20 -2.23 -7.42
CA ASP A 45 11.89 -2.62 -6.02
C ASP A 45 11.69 -1.44 -5.04
N SER A 46 12.20 -0.25 -5.41
CA SER A 46 12.06 1.03 -4.69
C SER A 46 11.04 1.99 -5.31
N GLY A 47 10.22 1.53 -6.25
CA GLY A 47 9.26 2.34 -6.98
C GLY A 47 8.20 2.93 -6.05
N TRP A 48 7.71 4.12 -6.38
CA TRP A 48 6.73 4.89 -5.60
C TRP A 48 5.46 4.08 -5.25
N LEU A 49 5.13 3.08 -6.07
CA LEU A 49 4.04 2.12 -5.83
C LEU A 49 4.29 1.18 -4.64
N ASN A 50 5.53 0.71 -4.44
CA ASN A 50 5.86 -0.20 -3.34
C ASN A 50 5.85 0.56 -2.00
N LEU A 51 6.42 1.78 -2.00
CA LEU A 51 6.41 2.65 -0.82
C LEU A 51 4.98 3.04 -0.38
N ARG A 52 4.02 3.13 -1.32
CA ARG A 52 2.60 3.35 -0.96
C ARG A 52 1.95 2.13 -0.33
N ARG A 53 2.21 0.92 -0.86
CA ARG A 53 1.67 -0.32 -0.28
C ARG A 53 2.25 -0.59 1.10
N GLU A 54 3.54 -0.35 1.28
CA GLU A 54 4.22 -0.57 2.54
C GLU A 54 3.78 0.45 3.61
N ARG A 55 3.53 1.71 3.22
CA ARG A 55 2.89 2.71 4.11
C ARG A 55 1.48 2.29 4.53
N GLN A 56 0.66 1.79 3.61
CA GLN A 56 -0.69 1.32 3.96
C GLN A 56 -0.66 0.11 4.89
N GLN A 57 0.30 -0.81 4.70
CA GLN A 57 0.49 -1.93 5.61
C GLN A 57 0.94 -1.46 7.00
N LEU A 58 1.88 -0.50 7.07
CA LEU A 58 2.31 0.08 8.34
C LEU A 58 1.16 0.79 9.08
N GLU A 59 0.33 1.56 8.39
CA GLU A 59 -0.85 2.21 8.96
C GLU A 59 -1.86 1.16 9.49
N GLY A 60 -2.12 0.10 8.71
CA GLY A 60 -2.96 -1.02 9.13
C GLY A 60 -2.45 -1.70 10.39
N LEU A 61 -1.17 -2.08 10.42
CA LEU A 61 -0.55 -2.71 11.58
C LEU A 61 -0.54 -1.80 12.81
N GLN A 62 -0.29 -0.50 12.65
CA GLN A 62 -0.36 0.45 13.75
C GLN A 62 -1.77 0.56 14.35
N SER A 63 -2.79 0.58 13.49
CA SER A 63 -4.19 0.57 13.95
C SER A 63 -4.55 -0.71 14.70
N GLU A 64 -4.05 -1.86 14.24
CA GLU A 64 -4.22 -3.16 14.88
C GLU A 64 -3.57 -3.18 16.27
N VAL A 65 -2.34 -2.68 16.38
CA VAL A 65 -1.60 -2.57 17.65
C VAL A 65 -2.35 -1.67 18.63
N ALA A 66 -2.81 -0.50 18.20
CA ALA A 66 -3.56 0.42 19.05
C ALA A 66 -4.87 -0.22 19.56
N ARG A 67 -5.59 -0.95 18.68
CA ARG A 67 -6.79 -1.69 19.05
C ARG A 67 -6.50 -2.77 20.10
N LEU A 68 -5.44 -3.55 19.89
CA LEU A 68 -5.05 -4.63 20.81
C LEU A 68 -4.57 -4.09 22.16
N GLN A 69 -3.85 -2.97 22.18
CA GLN A 69 -3.44 -2.29 23.40
C GLN A 69 -4.67 -1.82 24.21
N ALA A 70 -5.63 -1.16 23.57
CA ALA A 70 -6.86 -0.75 24.24
C ALA A 70 -7.66 -1.94 24.82
N GLN A 71 -7.71 -3.06 24.09
CA GLN A 71 -8.32 -4.29 24.61
C GLN A 71 -7.55 -4.83 25.82
N ASN A 72 -6.22 -4.87 25.74
CA ASN A 72 -5.38 -5.33 26.84
C ASN A 72 -5.59 -4.49 28.10
N ASP A 73 -5.60 -3.16 27.95
CA ASP A 73 -5.80 -2.22 29.07
C ASP A 73 -7.19 -2.40 29.70
N SER A 74 -8.23 -2.59 28.88
CA SER A 74 -9.58 -2.86 29.39
C SER A 74 -9.66 -4.17 30.18
N LEU A 75 -8.99 -5.21 29.69
CA LEU A 75 -8.95 -6.52 30.34
C LEU A 75 -8.14 -6.48 31.65
N ARG A 76 -7.05 -5.72 31.67
CA ARG A 76 -6.27 -5.48 32.89
C ARG A 76 -7.09 -4.78 33.96
N LEU A 77 -7.86 -3.76 33.59
CA LEU A 77 -8.76 -3.08 34.52
C LEU A 77 -9.83 -4.04 35.07
N VAL A 78 -10.37 -4.93 34.24
CA VAL A 78 -11.31 -5.96 34.69
C VAL A 78 -10.64 -6.93 35.67
N LEU A 79 -9.42 -7.37 35.38
CA LEU A 79 -8.64 -8.24 36.27
C LEU A 79 -8.34 -7.56 37.62
N GLU A 80 -7.94 -6.29 37.60
CA GLU A 80 -7.71 -5.51 38.82
C GLU A 80 -8.99 -5.37 39.65
N ARG A 81 -10.14 -5.15 39.01
CA ARG A 81 -11.43 -5.11 39.69
C ARG A 81 -11.82 -6.46 40.27
N MET A 82 -11.63 -7.54 39.51
CA MET A 82 -11.89 -8.91 39.99
C MET A 82 -10.98 -9.30 41.16
N ALA A 83 -9.73 -8.85 41.18
CA ALA A 83 -8.78 -9.16 42.23
C ALA A 83 -9.08 -8.40 43.54
N ASN A 84 -9.58 -7.17 43.43
CA ASN A 84 -9.78 -6.29 44.59
C ASN A 84 -11.23 -6.20 45.08
N ASP A 85 -12.20 -6.70 44.30
CA ASP A 85 -13.63 -6.67 44.64
C ASP A 85 -14.26 -8.07 44.50
N PRO A 86 -14.39 -8.82 45.63
CA PRO A 86 -14.99 -10.14 45.63
C PRO A 86 -16.49 -10.14 45.30
N ASP A 87 -17.23 -9.06 45.58
CA ASP A 87 -18.65 -8.94 45.23
C ASP A 87 -18.83 -8.79 43.71
N PHE A 88 -17.94 -8.03 43.07
CA PHE A 88 -17.89 -7.92 41.60
C PHE A 88 -17.58 -9.27 40.95
N LEU A 89 -16.62 -10.03 41.50
CA LEU A 89 -16.28 -11.37 41.02
C LEU A 89 -17.46 -12.35 41.16
N GLU A 90 -18.14 -12.37 42.31
CA GLU A 90 -19.33 -13.20 42.56
C GLU A 90 -20.45 -12.88 41.57
N LYS A 91 -20.68 -11.58 41.30
CA LYS A 91 -21.70 -11.13 40.33
C LYS A 91 -21.39 -11.62 38.91
N VAL A 92 -20.16 -11.43 38.43
CA VAL A 92 -19.75 -11.89 37.09
C VAL A 92 -19.80 -13.41 36.98
N ALA A 93 -19.41 -14.14 38.02
CA ALA A 93 -19.51 -15.60 38.07
C ALA A 93 -20.98 -16.06 38.00
N ARG A 94 -21.88 -15.42 38.75
CA ARG A 94 -23.32 -15.70 38.70
C ARG A 94 -23.90 -15.51 37.30
N GLU A 95 -23.60 -14.38 36.66
CA GLU A 95 -24.08 -14.08 35.30
C GLU A 95 -23.58 -15.12 34.28
N LYS A 96 -22.28 -15.49 34.34
CA LYS A 96 -21.71 -16.50 33.42
C LYS A 96 -22.24 -17.91 33.67
N LEU A 97 -22.56 -18.26 34.91
CA LEU A 97 -23.06 -19.58 35.30
C LEU A 97 -24.60 -19.66 35.29
N GLY A 98 -25.31 -18.57 35.01
CA GLY A 98 -26.78 -18.52 35.03
C GLY A 98 -27.38 -18.66 36.44
N MET A 99 -26.62 -18.31 37.48
CA MET A 99 -27.05 -18.34 38.88
C MET A 99 -27.68 -17.00 39.26
N ILE A 100 -28.70 -17.02 40.12
CA ILE A 100 -29.52 -15.86 40.46
C ILE A 100 -29.46 -15.66 41.99
N ARG A 101 -29.22 -14.44 42.49
CA ARG A 101 -29.26 -14.13 43.94
C ARG A 101 -30.71 -14.08 44.43
N SER A 102 -30.92 -14.36 45.71
CA SER A 102 -32.23 -14.12 46.35
C SER A 102 -32.64 -12.65 46.14
N GLY A 103 -33.78 -12.42 45.48
CA GLY A 103 -34.28 -11.09 45.12
C GLY A 103 -34.03 -10.63 43.67
N GLU A 104 -33.31 -11.39 42.85
CA GLU A 104 -33.11 -11.10 41.43
C GLU A 104 -34.14 -11.85 40.54
N HIS A 105 -34.60 -11.22 39.45
CA HIS A 105 -35.58 -11.81 38.51
C HIS A 105 -34.95 -12.08 37.14
N LEU A 106 -35.08 -13.32 36.65
CA LEU A 106 -34.64 -13.72 35.32
C LEU A 106 -35.74 -13.44 34.28
N TYR A 107 -35.50 -12.49 33.37
CA TYR A 107 -36.40 -12.22 32.25
C TYR A 107 -35.95 -12.98 31.00
N ARG A 108 -36.76 -13.94 30.54
CA ARG A 108 -36.54 -14.62 29.26
C ARG A 108 -37.54 -14.09 28.24
N ILE A 109 -37.07 -13.23 27.33
CA ILE A 109 -37.88 -12.71 26.23
C ILE A 109 -38.05 -13.84 25.21
N ARG A 110 -39.26 -14.40 25.09
CA ARG A 110 -39.59 -15.28 23.96
C ARG A 110 -40.03 -14.39 22.82
N GLY A 111 -39.30 -14.42 21.70
CA GLY A 111 -39.79 -13.83 20.46
C GLY A 111 -41.11 -14.51 20.11
N SER A 112 -42.20 -13.75 20.07
CA SER A 112 -43.43 -14.22 19.44
C SER A 112 -43.11 -14.45 17.97
N ALA A 113 -42.93 -15.73 17.58
CA ALA A 113 -42.91 -16.08 16.17
C ALA A 113 -44.17 -15.48 15.53
N PRO A 114 -44.06 -14.78 14.39
CA PRO A 114 -45.25 -14.32 13.70
C PRO A 114 -46.03 -15.59 13.32
N GLN A 115 -47.17 -15.81 13.96
CA GLN A 115 -48.13 -16.81 13.53
C GLN A 115 -48.74 -16.26 12.24
N GLY A 116 -48.09 -16.60 11.12
CA GLY A 116 -48.63 -16.43 9.78
C GLY A 116 -49.40 -17.69 9.41
N GLU A 117 -50.67 -17.46 9.08
CA GLU A 117 -51.68 -18.39 8.56
C GLU A 117 -51.25 -19.08 7.26
#